data_AF-A0A418QF31-F1
#
_entry.id   AF-A0A418QF31-F1
#
_cell.length_a   1.000
_cell.length_b   1.000
_cell.length_c   1.000
_cell.angle_alpha   90.00
_cell.angle_beta   90.00
_cell.angle_gamma   90.00
#
_symmetry.space_group_name_H-M   'P 1'
#
loop_
_entity.id
_entity.type
_entity.pdbx_description
1 polymer ?
#
loop_
_entity_poly.entity_id
_entity_poly.type
_entity_poly.pdbx_seq_one_letter_code
_entity_poly.pdbx_strand_id
1 'polypeptide(L)'
;MAEAARVIASDLAQQHLVDGDQLSSYAWEQRLWPHAGEALNPLKITRDRAALQATFQNLWPRTAQAGSEGGHDTEAVITELAQRFEGQTDTVLVLLTNTAASSAGRAGERTIGENDPDYVSALTRWTRVRTNTTGATLSLPFGEGDRTLDAVILTPRSFSGAALSRPRTELLTEQTDAPTSQPSQIPWLPVLLAGAAAAAIAGLLLARRRGGAASRPSRREPLTLHVAGRAFPLKDSEDGDVICTVVGPSYPIPPSGAQYVTLGAGLPAIKFFTVTRSGSGLTVTPDLDVTVEGDAPAPIPADRDAEYTLTVKGRAPSKPNLPPRPYQTTLTLALRPEEHP
;
A
#
# COMPACT_ATOMS: atom_id res chain seq x y z
N MET A 1 10.63 -11.56 -6.78
CA MET A 1 9.67 -11.60 -5.65
C MET A 1 10.14 -12.57 -4.59
N ALA A 2 10.24 -13.87 -4.87
CA ALA A 2 10.73 -14.87 -3.91
C ALA A 2 12.07 -14.47 -3.26
N GLU A 3 13.04 -14.03 -4.06
CA GLU A 3 14.34 -13.57 -3.53
C GLU A 3 14.23 -12.33 -2.63
N ALA A 4 13.36 -11.37 -2.97
CA ALA A 4 13.14 -10.18 -2.14
C ALA A 4 12.46 -10.56 -0.81
N ALA A 5 11.45 -11.44 -0.85
CA ALA A 5 10.80 -11.94 0.35
C ALA A 5 11.78 -12.69 1.26
N ARG A 6 12.70 -13.46 0.66
CA ARG A 6 13.77 -14.19 1.36
C ARG A 6 14.73 -13.26 2.08
N VAL A 7 15.18 -12.20 1.40
CA VAL A 7 16.05 -11.18 2.01
C VAL A 7 15.32 -10.49 3.16
N ILE A 8 14.09 -10.01 2.94
CA ILE A 8 13.32 -9.33 3.99
C ILE A 8 13.05 -10.24 5.18
N ALA A 9 12.65 -11.50 4.96
CA ALA A 9 12.42 -12.46 6.03
C ALA A 9 13.71 -12.78 6.81
N SER A 10 14.85 -12.88 6.12
CA SER A 10 16.16 -13.06 6.75
C SER A 10 16.53 -11.87 7.63
N ASP A 11 16.36 -10.65 7.10
CA ASP A 11 16.69 -9.42 7.81
C ASP A 11 15.79 -9.24 9.05
N LEU A 12 14.49 -9.49 8.90
CA LEU A 12 13.53 -9.45 10.00
C LEU A 12 13.90 -10.46 11.10
N ALA A 13 14.20 -11.70 10.71
CA ALA A 13 14.61 -12.75 11.65
C ALA A 13 15.92 -12.42 12.37
N GLN A 14 16.88 -11.83 11.64
CA GLN A 14 18.17 -11.44 12.20
C GLN A 14 18.03 -10.29 13.20
N GLN A 15 17.16 -9.31 12.91
CA GLN A 15 17.02 -8.08 13.70
C GLN A 15 16.07 -8.21 14.91
N HIS A 16 15.11 -9.14 14.90
CA HIS A 16 14.02 -9.13 15.89
C HIS A 16 13.84 -10.41 16.71
N LEU A 17 14.38 -11.53 16.25
CA LEU A 17 14.35 -12.76 17.05
C LEU A 17 15.40 -12.67 18.15
N VAL A 18 15.23 -13.39 19.25
CA VAL A 18 16.23 -13.50 20.32
C VAL A 18 16.47 -14.98 20.66
N ASP A 19 17.47 -15.25 21.49
CA ASP A 19 17.80 -16.62 21.94
C ASP A 19 16.58 -17.29 22.57
N GLY A 20 16.23 -18.48 22.09
CA GLY A 20 15.05 -19.23 22.52
C GLY A 20 13.80 -19.07 21.65
N ASP A 21 13.73 -18.04 20.80
CA ASP A 21 12.66 -17.92 19.81
C ASP A 21 12.70 -19.10 18.82
N GLN A 22 11.57 -19.36 18.16
CA GLN A 22 11.44 -20.36 17.10
C GLN A 22 11.01 -19.69 15.80
N LEU A 23 11.58 -20.14 14.68
CA LEU A 23 11.25 -19.65 13.36
C LEU A 23 10.89 -20.81 12.44
N SER A 24 9.70 -20.77 11.86
CA SER A 24 9.25 -21.74 10.86
C SER A 24 9.01 -21.04 9.53
N SER A 25 9.38 -21.71 8.45
CA SER A 25 9.26 -21.21 7.09
C SER A 25 8.36 -22.10 6.26
N TYR A 26 7.35 -21.52 5.62
CA TYR A 26 6.40 -22.22 4.77
C TYR A 26 6.36 -21.58 3.39
N ALA A 27 6.35 -22.43 2.36
CA ALA A 27 6.13 -21.99 1.00
C ALA A 27 4.64 -22.08 0.68
N TRP A 28 4.12 -21.08 -0.04
CA TRP A 28 2.68 -21.00 -0.28
C TRP A 28 2.35 -20.24 -1.58
N GLU A 29 1.22 -20.60 -2.17
CA GLU A 29 0.54 -19.87 -3.26
C GLU A 29 -0.97 -19.98 -3.07
N GLN A 30 -1.62 -21.00 -3.65
CA GLN A 30 -3.03 -21.32 -3.35
C GLN A 30 -3.18 -22.13 -2.05
N ARG A 31 -2.13 -22.88 -1.68
CA ARG A 31 -2.02 -23.73 -0.49
C ARG A 31 -0.57 -23.75 -0.02
N LEU A 32 -0.32 -24.29 1.17
CA LEU A 32 1.04 -24.59 1.60
C LEU A 32 1.62 -25.73 0.75
N TRP A 33 2.91 -25.66 0.42
CA TRP A 33 3.61 -26.74 -0.28
C TRP A 33 5.00 -27.01 0.32
N PRO A 34 5.50 -28.25 0.22
CA PRO A 34 6.79 -28.61 0.82
C PRO A 34 7.97 -27.97 0.12
N HIS A 35 8.94 -27.42 0.86
CA HIS A 35 10.16 -26.84 0.29
C HIS A 35 11.41 -27.37 1.01
N ALA A 36 12.58 -27.20 0.39
CA ALA A 36 13.82 -27.81 0.88
C ALA A 36 14.20 -27.37 2.32
N GLY A 37 13.86 -26.15 2.71
CA GLY A 37 14.14 -25.62 4.05
C GLY A 37 13.18 -26.12 5.13
N GLU A 38 12.09 -26.82 4.77
CA GLU A 38 11.08 -27.28 5.73
C GLU A 38 11.66 -28.26 6.76
N ALA A 39 12.70 -29.01 6.40
CA ALA A 39 13.41 -29.90 7.32
C ALA A 39 14.09 -29.17 8.50
N LEU A 40 14.23 -27.84 8.42
CA LEU A 40 14.75 -27.00 9.48
C LEU A 40 13.66 -26.47 10.41
N ASN A 41 12.37 -26.75 10.16
CA ASN A 41 11.27 -26.25 10.97
C ASN A 41 11.02 -27.10 12.22
N PRO A 42 10.77 -26.47 13.39
CA PRO A 42 11.07 -25.08 13.71
C PRO A 42 12.58 -24.88 13.92
N LEU A 43 13.14 -23.82 13.34
CA LEU A 43 14.53 -23.42 13.59
C LEU A 43 14.58 -22.70 14.93
N LYS A 44 15.30 -23.27 15.90
CA LYS A 44 15.52 -22.62 17.19
C LYS A 44 16.61 -21.55 17.06
N ILE A 45 16.29 -20.34 17.50
CA ILE A 45 17.22 -19.22 17.51
C ILE A 45 18.17 -19.37 18.71
N THR A 46 19.46 -19.27 18.42
CA THR A 46 20.56 -19.33 19.38
C THR A 46 21.36 -18.02 19.37
N ARG A 47 22.33 -17.90 20.28
CA ARG A 47 23.21 -16.72 20.35
C ARG A 47 24.21 -16.60 19.20
N ASP A 48 24.54 -17.70 18.51
CA ASP A 48 25.52 -17.69 17.41
C ASP A 48 24.87 -17.22 16.10
N ARG A 49 24.85 -15.90 15.91
CA ARG A 49 24.25 -15.27 14.73
C ARG A 49 25.00 -15.55 13.44
N ALA A 50 26.31 -15.72 13.49
CA ALA A 50 27.11 -16.02 12.31
C ALA A 50 26.73 -17.41 11.75
N ALA A 51 26.57 -18.40 12.64
CA ALA A 51 26.07 -19.71 12.25
C ALA A 51 24.62 -19.64 11.73
N LEU A 52 23.75 -18.86 12.38
CA LEU A 52 22.34 -18.71 11.95
C LEU A 52 22.20 -18.02 10.59
N GLN A 53 23.07 -17.07 10.25
CA GLN A 53 22.98 -16.35 8.97
C GLN A 53 23.06 -17.31 7.78
N ALA A 54 23.98 -18.29 7.83
CA ALA A 54 24.06 -19.33 6.81
C ALA A 54 22.80 -20.22 6.77
N THR A 55 22.25 -20.55 7.95
CA THR A 55 21.04 -21.39 8.06
C THR A 55 19.79 -20.66 7.56
N PHE A 56 19.63 -19.36 7.81
CA PHE A 56 18.51 -18.57 7.29
C PHE A 56 18.45 -18.63 5.76
N GLN A 57 19.60 -18.55 5.08
CA GLN A 57 19.65 -18.63 3.62
C GLN A 57 19.12 -19.98 3.06
N ASN A 58 19.16 -21.04 3.88
CA ASN A 58 18.66 -22.38 3.54
C ASN A 58 17.24 -22.64 4.05
N LEU A 59 16.74 -21.84 5.00
CA LEU A 59 15.42 -21.99 5.60
C LEU A 59 14.29 -21.56 4.66
N TRP A 60 14.53 -20.60 3.77
CA TRP A 60 13.47 -19.99 2.98
C TRP A 60 13.19 -20.72 1.66
N PRO A 61 11.94 -20.68 1.16
CA PRO A 61 11.60 -21.18 -0.17
C PRO A 61 12.38 -20.41 -1.25
N ARG A 62 12.88 -21.12 -2.27
CA ARG A 62 13.71 -20.52 -3.32
C ARG A 62 12.99 -20.28 -4.64
N THR A 63 11.90 -21.01 -4.87
CA THR A 63 11.17 -21.00 -6.14
C THR A 63 9.67 -20.98 -5.88
N ALA A 64 8.91 -20.63 -6.91
CA ALA A 64 7.47 -20.91 -6.96
C ALA A 64 7.21 -22.43 -6.90
N GLN A 65 5.96 -22.82 -6.67
CA GLN A 65 5.55 -24.22 -6.70
C GLN A 65 5.79 -24.79 -8.11
N ALA A 66 6.36 -25.99 -8.20
CA ALA A 66 6.59 -26.64 -9.49
C ALA A 66 5.25 -26.87 -10.22
N GLY A 67 5.17 -26.39 -11.47
CA GLY A 67 3.94 -26.45 -12.26
C GLY A 67 2.90 -25.37 -11.93
N SER A 68 3.26 -24.42 -11.06
CA SER A 68 2.42 -23.24 -10.82
C SER A 68 2.27 -22.40 -12.08
N GLU A 69 1.05 -21.96 -12.34
CA GLU A 69 0.73 -20.93 -13.34
C GLU A 69 0.53 -19.55 -12.71
N GLY A 70 0.86 -19.40 -11.42
CA GLY A 70 0.70 -18.18 -10.64
C GLY A 70 -0.57 -18.15 -9.79
N GLY A 71 -0.96 -16.95 -9.38
CA GLY A 71 -2.02 -16.73 -8.40
C GLY A 71 -1.60 -17.01 -6.95
N HIS A 72 -2.44 -16.63 -6.01
CA HIS A 72 -2.29 -16.92 -4.59
C HIS A 72 -3.64 -16.77 -3.88
N ASP A 73 -3.86 -17.55 -2.83
CA ASP A 73 -5.03 -17.46 -1.97
C ASP A 73 -4.58 -17.23 -0.53
N THR A 74 -4.48 -15.95 -0.18
CA THR A 74 -4.10 -15.48 1.15
C THR A 74 -5.08 -15.98 2.20
N GLU A 75 -6.39 -16.01 1.89
CA GLU A 75 -7.41 -16.47 2.82
C GLU A 75 -7.27 -17.98 3.08
N ALA A 76 -7.09 -18.79 2.03
CA ALA A 76 -6.88 -20.23 2.18
C ALA A 76 -5.63 -20.56 2.98
N VAL A 77 -4.53 -19.86 2.74
CA VAL A 77 -3.28 -20.07 3.46
C VAL A 77 -3.36 -19.60 4.91
N ILE A 78 -4.07 -18.50 5.19
CA ILE A 78 -4.38 -18.10 6.56
C ILE A 78 -5.17 -19.20 7.27
N THR A 79 -6.21 -19.73 6.64
CA THR A 79 -7.02 -20.81 7.21
C THR A 79 -6.17 -22.04 7.53
N GLU A 80 -5.34 -22.47 6.58
CA GLU A 80 -4.46 -23.63 6.76
C GLU A 80 -3.43 -23.43 7.89
N LEU A 81 -2.77 -22.27 7.94
CA LEU A 81 -1.81 -21.95 8.99
C LEU A 81 -2.48 -21.78 10.36
N ALA A 82 -3.65 -21.12 10.41
CA ALA A 82 -4.41 -20.92 11.64
C ALA A 82 -4.87 -22.25 12.25
N GLN A 83 -5.19 -23.25 11.42
CA GLN A 83 -5.48 -24.61 11.86
C GLN A 83 -4.22 -25.34 12.30
N ARG A 84 -3.12 -25.22 11.55
CA ARG A 84 -1.82 -25.86 11.89
C ARG A 84 -1.27 -25.38 13.23
N PHE A 85 -1.49 -24.11 13.56
CA PHE A 85 -1.05 -23.47 14.80
C PHE A 85 -2.17 -23.32 15.84
N GLU A 86 -3.23 -24.13 15.73
CA GLU A 86 -4.32 -24.11 16.70
C GLU A 86 -3.81 -24.42 18.12
N GLY A 87 -4.25 -23.60 19.09
CA GLY A 87 -3.82 -23.69 20.49
C GLY A 87 -2.49 -23.02 20.80
N GLN A 88 -1.71 -22.59 19.79
CA GLN A 88 -0.49 -21.82 20.02
C GLN A 88 -0.84 -20.34 20.18
N THR A 89 -0.52 -19.80 21.36
CA THR A 89 -0.86 -18.42 21.74
C THR A 89 0.35 -17.49 21.75
N ASP A 90 1.53 -18.01 21.47
CA ASP A 90 2.81 -17.30 21.39
C ASP A 90 3.34 -17.17 19.95
N THR A 91 2.49 -17.46 18.95
CA THR A 91 2.88 -17.50 17.54
C THR A 91 2.43 -16.25 16.80
N VAL A 92 3.29 -15.67 15.98
CA VAL A 92 2.94 -14.59 15.03
C VAL A 92 3.13 -15.14 13.62
N LEU A 93 2.12 -14.98 12.77
CA LEU A 93 2.21 -15.38 11.36
C LEU A 93 2.50 -14.16 10.51
N VAL A 94 3.49 -14.27 9.62
CA VAL A 94 3.84 -13.23 8.65
C VAL A 94 3.85 -13.86 7.27
N LEU A 95 2.89 -13.47 6.44
CA LEU A 95 2.80 -13.89 5.05
C LEU A 95 3.40 -12.79 4.18
N LEU A 96 4.42 -13.13 3.39
CA LEU A 96 5.01 -12.23 2.39
C LEU A 96 4.49 -12.62 1.02
N THR A 97 3.88 -11.68 0.31
CA THR A 97 3.23 -11.90 -0.99
C THR A 97 3.42 -10.69 -1.91
N ASN A 98 3.25 -10.88 -3.22
CA ASN A 98 3.21 -9.77 -4.17
C ASN A 98 2.00 -8.85 -3.92
N THR A 99 0.85 -9.42 -3.55
CA THR A 99 -0.35 -8.67 -3.18
C THR A 99 -1.07 -9.39 -2.05
N ALA A 100 -1.60 -8.66 -1.08
CA ALA A 100 -2.36 -9.27 0.00
C ALA A 100 -3.76 -9.78 -0.40
N ALA A 101 -4.29 -9.28 -1.52
CA ALA A 101 -5.58 -9.68 -2.05
C ALA A 101 -5.44 -10.92 -2.94
N SER A 102 -6.19 -11.97 -2.61
CA SER A 102 -6.15 -13.24 -3.33
C SER A 102 -6.48 -13.11 -4.80
N SER A 103 -5.82 -13.92 -5.61
CA SER A 103 -5.96 -13.99 -7.07
C SER A 103 -5.89 -15.43 -7.55
N ALA A 104 -6.81 -15.81 -8.43
CA ALA A 104 -6.75 -17.11 -9.09
C ALA A 104 -5.61 -17.12 -10.12
N GLY A 105 -4.87 -18.23 -10.19
CA GLY A 105 -3.78 -18.40 -11.16
C GLY A 105 -4.29 -18.75 -12.55
N ARG A 106 -5.37 -19.52 -12.61
CA ARG A 106 -5.94 -20.04 -13.86
C ARG A 106 -7.41 -19.69 -14.03
N ALA A 107 -7.86 -19.67 -15.28
CA ALA A 107 -9.28 -19.58 -15.59
C ALA A 107 -10.03 -20.81 -15.04
N GLY A 108 -11.04 -20.57 -14.20
CA GLY A 108 -11.84 -21.63 -13.57
C GLY A 108 -11.40 -22.00 -12.15
N GLU A 109 -10.21 -21.57 -11.71
CA GLU A 109 -9.85 -21.63 -10.29
C GLU A 109 -10.61 -20.57 -9.48
N ARG A 110 -10.91 -20.89 -8.23
CA ARG A 110 -11.59 -19.99 -7.30
C ARG A 110 -10.81 -19.95 -6.01
N THR A 111 -10.54 -18.74 -5.55
CA THR A 111 -10.09 -18.48 -4.19
C THR A 111 -11.27 -18.67 -3.24
N ILE A 112 -11.05 -19.11 -2.01
CA ILE A 112 -12.12 -19.29 -1.02
C ILE A 112 -12.80 -17.95 -0.66
N GLY A 113 -12.01 -16.87 -0.70
CA GLY A 113 -12.47 -15.50 -0.48
C GLY A 113 -12.83 -15.19 0.97
N GLU A 114 -13.11 -13.92 1.24
CA GLU A 114 -13.21 -13.38 2.60
C GLU A 114 -14.43 -13.84 3.42
N ASN A 115 -15.48 -14.31 2.75
CA ASN A 115 -16.71 -14.79 3.42
C ASN A 115 -16.71 -16.30 3.58
N ASP A 116 -15.61 -16.97 3.25
CA ASP A 116 -15.50 -18.40 3.45
C ASP A 116 -15.67 -18.73 4.96
N PRO A 117 -16.54 -19.68 5.31
CA PRO A 117 -16.80 -20.03 6.71
C PRO A 117 -15.54 -20.42 7.48
N ASP A 118 -14.60 -21.10 6.84
CA ASP A 118 -13.37 -21.57 7.50
C ASP A 118 -12.41 -20.40 7.73
N TYR A 119 -12.32 -19.46 6.78
CA TYR A 119 -11.55 -18.23 6.97
C TYR A 119 -12.14 -17.36 8.09
N VAL A 120 -13.47 -17.15 8.09
CA VAL A 120 -14.14 -16.39 9.16
C VAL A 120 -13.96 -17.08 10.51
N SER A 121 -14.02 -18.41 10.55
CA SER A 121 -13.75 -19.22 11.73
C SER A 121 -12.31 -19.04 12.23
N ALA A 122 -11.31 -19.05 11.34
CA ALA A 122 -9.91 -18.77 11.70
C ALA A 122 -9.74 -17.39 12.36
N LEU A 123 -10.42 -16.37 11.85
CA LEU A 123 -10.40 -15.00 12.40
C LEU A 123 -11.14 -14.83 13.75
N THR A 124 -11.83 -15.86 14.24
CA THR A 124 -12.36 -15.87 15.61
C THR A 124 -11.26 -16.09 16.65
N ARG A 125 -10.12 -16.67 16.24
CA ARG A 125 -8.95 -16.95 17.10
C ARG A 125 -7.76 -16.07 16.77
N TRP A 126 -7.62 -15.72 15.50
CA TRP A 126 -6.55 -14.88 15.00
C TRP A 126 -7.06 -13.48 14.64
N THR A 127 -6.19 -12.50 14.77
CA THR A 127 -6.42 -11.11 14.36
C THR A 127 -5.42 -10.79 13.25
N ARG A 128 -5.93 -10.49 12.05
CA ARG A 128 -5.15 -9.84 11.00
C ARG A 128 -4.88 -8.40 11.46
N VAL A 129 -3.62 -8.04 11.62
CA VAL A 129 -3.21 -6.71 12.07
C VAL A 129 -3.61 -5.68 11.01
N ARG A 130 -4.08 -4.49 11.46
CA ARG A 130 -4.68 -3.40 10.68
C ARG A 130 -4.24 -3.39 9.22
N THR A 131 -5.22 -3.45 8.32
CA THR A 131 -4.98 -3.56 6.89
C THR A 131 -4.94 -2.20 6.19
N ASN A 132 -4.12 -2.10 5.15
CA ASN A 132 -4.15 -1.05 4.14
C ASN A 132 -5.18 -1.38 3.05
N THR A 133 -5.18 -0.60 1.97
CA THR A 133 -6.12 -0.74 0.85
C THR A 133 -5.93 -1.98 -0.01
N THR A 134 -4.77 -2.62 -0.01
CA THR A 134 -4.57 -3.92 -0.67
C THR A 134 -4.97 -5.11 0.22
N GLY A 135 -5.28 -4.86 1.49
CA GLY A 135 -5.48 -5.88 2.51
C GLY A 135 -4.19 -6.26 3.26
N ALA A 136 -3.03 -5.71 2.87
CA ALA A 136 -1.77 -5.96 3.56
C ALA A 136 -1.77 -5.26 4.91
N THR A 137 -1.05 -5.80 5.89
CA THR A 137 -0.75 -5.04 7.11
C THR A 137 0.20 -3.89 6.79
N LEU A 138 1.17 -4.13 5.91
CA LEU A 138 2.16 -3.16 5.47
C LEU A 138 2.71 -3.53 4.09
N SER A 139 3.12 -2.52 3.32
CA SER A 139 3.79 -2.70 2.03
C SER A 139 5.29 -2.40 2.20
N LEU A 140 6.11 -3.39 1.86
CA LEU A 140 7.55 -3.42 2.03
C LEU A 140 8.22 -3.04 0.72
N PRO A 141 8.85 -1.85 0.61
CA PRO A 141 9.60 -1.51 -0.58
C PRO A 141 10.81 -2.44 -0.74
N PHE A 142 11.14 -2.81 -1.98
CA PHE A 142 12.36 -3.57 -2.26
C PHE A 142 12.95 -3.23 -3.64
N GLY A 143 14.29 -3.27 -3.73
CA GLY A 143 15.01 -2.94 -4.97
C GLY A 143 14.96 -1.45 -5.33
N GLU A 144 15.33 -1.13 -6.59
CA GLU A 144 15.22 0.22 -7.14
C GLU A 144 13.83 0.43 -7.77
N GLY A 145 13.18 1.56 -7.46
CA GLY A 145 11.85 1.96 -7.97
C GLY A 145 10.69 1.66 -7.00
N ASP A 146 9.46 1.76 -7.50
CA ASP A 146 8.21 1.66 -6.71
C ASP A 146 7.74 0.21 -6.47
N ARG A 147 8.66 -0.75 -6.36
CA ARG A 147 8.32 -2.16 -6.18
C ARG A 147 8.08 -2.47 -4.71
N THR A 148 6.95 -3.10 -4.41
CA THR A 148 6.57 -3.48 -3.05
C THR A 148 6.21 -4.95 -2.92
N LEU A 149 6.46 -5.50 -1.75
CA LEU A 149 5.92 -6.77 -1.27
C LEU A 149 4.89 -6.45 -0.19
N ASP A 150 3.74 -7.11 -0.23
CA ASP A 150 2.76 -6.99 0.83
C ASP A 150 3.09 -7.99 1.94
N ALA A 151 3.08 -7.51 3.18
CA ALA A 151 3.13 -8.34 4.37
C ALA A 151 1.76 -8.38 5.03
N VAL A 152 1.25 -9.58 5.26
CA VAL A 152 0.02 -9.82 6.04
C VAL A 152 0.43 -10.44 7.36
N ILE A 153 0.16 -9.73 8.46
CA ILE A 153 0.53 -10.16 9.81
C ILE A 153 -0.72 -10.64 10.55
N LEU A 154 -0.65 -11.84 11.12
CA LEU A 154 -1.66 -12.35 12.03
C LEU A 154 -1.07 -12.61 13.42
N THR A 155 -1.84 -12.22 14.42
CA THR A 155 -1.54 -12.44 15.84
C THR A 155 -2.69 -13.19 16.48
N PRO A 156 -2.46 -14.05 17.47
CA PRO A 156 -3.54 -14.65 18.24
C PRO A 156 -4.27 -13.54 18.99
N ARG A 157 -5.59 -13.66 19.12
CA ARG A 157 -6.42 -12.70 19.88
C ARG A 157 -6.03 -12.63 21.35
N SER A 158 -5.50 -13.73 21.87
CA SER A 158 -4.95 -13.82 23.21
C SER A 158 -3.50 -14.27 23.08
N PHE A 159 -2.57 -13.31 23.10
CA PHE A 159 -1.15 -13.63 23.09
C PHE A 159 -0.68 -14.04 24.48
N SER A 160 -0.03 -15.20 24.59
CA SER A 160 0.54 -15.70 25.84
C SER A 160 1.83 -16.47 25.56
N GLY A 161 2.97 -15.84 25.85
CA GLY A 161 4.29 -16.46 25.72
C GLY A 161 5.07 -16.47 27.03
N ALA A 162 6.20 -17.18 27.03
CA ALA A 162 7.11 -17.18 28.16
C ALA A 162 7.60 -15.76 28.46
N ALA A 163 7.61 -15.38 29.75
CA ALA A 163 8.16 -14.11 30.17
C ALA A 163 9.66 -14.05 29.83
N LEU A 164 10.07 -12.98 29.16
CA LEU A 164 11.48 -12.72 28.92
C LEU A 164 12.14 -12.28 30.23
N SER A 165 13.38 -12.70 30.45
CA SER A 165 14.15 -12.30 31.64
C SER A 165 14.43 -10.80 31.69
N ARG A 166 14.46 -10.14 30.52
CA ARG A 166 14.67 -8.71 30.30
C ARG A 166 13.86 -8.23 29.09
N PRO A 167 13.61 -6.91 28.93
CA PRO A 167 12.96 -6.37 27.75
C PRO A 167 13.61 -6.84 26.44
N ARG A 168 12.81 -7.13 25.42
CA ARG A 168 13.30 -7.64 24.13
C ARG A 168 14.31 -6.69 23.47
N THR A 169 14.14 -5.37 23.64
CA THR A 169 15.08 -4.35 23.15
C THR A 169 16.48 -4.48 23.75
N GLU A 170 16.59 -4.81 25.04
CA GLU A 170 17.88 -5.04 25.70
C GLU A 170 18.52 -6.32 25.19
N LEU A 171 17.75 -7.39 25.04
CA LEU A 171 18.24 -8.67 24.50
C LEU A 171 18.76 -8.52 23.06
N LEU A 172 18.12 -7.70 22.23
CA LEU A 172 18.57 -7.42 20.86
C LEU A 172 19.85 -6.57 20.83
N THR A 173 19.98 -5.62 21.76
CA THR A 173 21.18 -4.77 21.87
C THR A 173 22.40 -5.60 22.31
N GLU A 174 22.25 -6.42 23.35
CA GLU A 174 23.32 -7.33 23.81
C GLU A 174 23.77 -8.30 22.72
N GLN A 175 22.85 -8.74 21.85
CA GLN A 175 23.18 -9.61 20.73
C GLN A 175 23.94 -8.88 19.61
N THR A 176 23.74 -7.58 19.45
CA THR A 176 24.46 -6.76 18.45
C THR A 176 25.85 -6.37 18.96
N ASP A 177 25.99 -6.16 20.27
CA ASP A 177 27.26 -5.78 20.92
C ASP A 177 28.18 -6.98 21.22
N ALA A 178 27.73 -8.22 20.94
CA ALA A 178 28.60 -9.38 20.98
C ALA A 178 29.77 -9.17 19.99
N PRO A 179 31.03 -9.30 20.44
CA PRO A 179 32.19 -8.83 19.68
C PRO A 179 32.29 -9.57 18.35
N THR A 180 31.83 -8.91 17.29
CA THR A 180 32.07 -9.30 15.91
C THR A 180 33.44 -8.77 15.55
N SER A 181 34.37 -9.67 15.22
CA SER A 181 35.68 -9.33 14.68
C SER A 181 35.51 -8.33 13.54
N GLN A 182 35.88 -7.06 13.77
CA GLN A 182 35.67 -5.98 12.82
C GLN A 182 36.36 -6.27 11.47
N PRO A 183 35.65 -6.23 10.34
CA PRO A 183 36.30 -6.10 9.05
C PRO A 183 36.91 -4.70 8.94
N SER A 184 38.16 -4.67 8.49
CA SER A 184 38.96 -3.48 8.23
C SER A 184 38.21 -2.39 7.45
N GLN A 185 38.25 -1.17 7.99
CA GLN A 185 37.72 0.04 7.36
C GLN A 185 38.30 0.20 5.94
N ILE A 186 37.41 0.31 4.95
CA ILE A 186 37.80 0.52 3.55
C ILE A 186 37.87 2.04 3.27
N PRO A 187 39.04 2.57 2.84
CA PRO A 187 39.38 4.01 2.90
C PRO A 187 38.85 4.93 1.77
N TRP A 188 37.90 4.51 0.92
CA TRP A 188 37.51 5.29 -0.28
C TRP A 188 36.19 6.07 -0.17
N LEU A 189 35.47 5.99 0.96
CA LEU A 189 34.24 6.76 1.20
C LEU A 189 34.35 8.29 1.01
N PRO A 190 35.47 9.00 1.29
CA PRO A 190 35.53 10.43 1.07
C PRO A 190 35.62 10.86 -0.41
N VAL A 191 35.84 9.92 -1.35
CA VAL A 191 35.96 10.24 -2.79
C VAL A 191 34.59 10.34 -3.49
N LEU A 192 33.57 9.61 -3.00
CA LEU A 192 32.22 9.67 -3.58
C LEU A 192 31.43 10.94 -3.19
N LEU A 193 31.68 11.49 -2.00
CA LEU A 193 31.00 12.71 -1.52
C LEU A 193 31.45 13.98 -2.24
N ALA A 194 32.64 14.00 -2.85
CA ALA A 194 33.15 15.13 -3.62
C ALA A 194 32.53 15.24 -5.04
N GLY A 195 32.03 14.13 -5.61
CA GLY A 195 31.42 14.10 -6.94
C GLY A 195 29.98 14.63 -6.99
N ALA A 196 29.21 14.47 -5.91
CA ALA A 196 27.80 14.84 -5.87
C ALA A 196 27.57 16.37 -5.76
N ALA A 197 28.53 17.12 -5.20
CA ALA A 197 28.42 18.58 -5.05
C ALA A 197 28.59 19.36 -6.37
N ALA A 198 29.26 18.79 -7.38
CA ALA A 198 29.48 19.44 -8.68
C ALA A 198 28.24 19.39 -9.60
N ALA A 199 27.39 18.35 -9.47
CA ALA A 199 26.19 18.19 -10.30
C ALA A 199 25.02 19.11 -9.86
N ALA A 200 24.95 19.47 -8.57
CA ALA A 200 23.89 20.33 -8.04
C ALA A 200 24.00 21.81 -8.49
N ILE A 201 25.21 22.28 -8.81
CA ILE A 201 25.46 23.68 -9.21
C ILE A 201 25.17 23.90 -10.71
N ALA A 202 25.27 22.86 -11.55
CA ALA A 202 24.94 22.94 -12.98
C ALA A 202 23.42 22.98 -13.26
N GLY A 203 22.60 22.37 -12.41
CA GLY A 203 21.13 22.38 -12.54
C GLY A 203 20.49 23.74 -12.21
N LEU A 204 21.08 24.51 -11.29
CA LEU A 204 20.51 25.77 -10.82
C LEU A 204 20.67 26.94 -11.81
N LEU A 205 21.61 26.84 -12.77
CA LEU A 205 21.89 27.90 -13.75
C LEU A 205 21.07 27.79 -15.06
N LEU A 206 20.41 26.65 -15.31
CA LEU A 206 19.53 26.44 -16.46
C LEU A 206 18.06 26.80 -16.19
N ALA A 207 17.65 26.95 -14.93
CA ALA A 207 16.27 27.34 -14.56
C ALA A 207 15.99 28.85 -14.67
N ARG A 208 16.98 29.68 -15.05
CA ARG A 208 16.87 31.15 -15.09
C ARG A 208 16.63 31.77 -16.48
N ARG A 209 16.28 30.97 -17.49
CA ARG A 209 15.93 31.46 -18.83
C ARG A 209 14.66 30.81 -19.38
N ARG A 210 13.51 31.29 -18.92
CA ARG A 210 12.25 31.30 -19.69
C ARG A 210 11.31 32.34 -19.08
N GLY A 211 11.46 33.57 -19.56
CA GLY A 211 10.50 34.65 -19.38
C GLY A 211 9.71 34.88 -20.68
N GLY A 212 8.47 35.32 -20.53
CA GLY A 212 7.53 35.68 -21.61
C GLY A 212 6.32 34.74 -21.61
N ALA A 213 5.06 35.18 -21.63
CA ALA A 213 4.50 36.48 -21.96
C ALA A 213 3.21 36.72 -21.15
N ALA A 214 2.99 37.97 -20.73
CA ALA A 214 1.73 38.41 -20.15
C ALA A 214 0.66 38.48 -21.27
N SER A 215 -0.21 37.49 -21.27
CA SER A 215 -1.42 37.47 -22.10
C SER A 215 -2.40 38.50 -21.56
N ARG A 216 -2.83 39.42 -22.44
CA ARG A 216 -3.95 40.33 -22.17
C ARG A 216 -5.19 39.53 -21.75
N PRO A 217 -5.95 39.96 -20.72
CA PRO A 217 -7.20 39.31 -20.38
C PRO A 217 -8.19 39.52 -21.53
N SER A 218 -8.48 38.46 -22.27
CA SER A 218 -9.73 38.43 -23.03
C SER A 218 -10.86 38.40 -22.02
N ARG A 219 -11.88 39.22 -22.26
CA ARG A 219 -13.11 39.26 -21.47
C ARG A 219 -13.81 37.92 -21.68
N ARG A 220 -13.45 36.94 -20.85
CA ARG A 220 -13.98 35.58 -20.89
C ARG A 220 -15.33 35.58 -20.20
N GLU A 221 -16.30 34.96 -20.85
CA GLU A 221 -17.58 34.68 -20.23
C GLU A 221 -17.36 33.77 -19.02
N PRO A 222 -18.04 34.02 -17.90
CA PRO A 222 -17.94 33.18 -16.71
C PRO A 222 -18.36 31.75 -17.06
N LEU A 223 -17.54 30.78 -16.68
CA LEU A 223 -17.84 29.36 -16.83
C LEU A 223 -18.36 28.78 -15.51
N THR A 224 -19.20 27.77 -15.63
CA THR A 224 -19.75 26.98 -14.54
C THR A 224 -19.27 25.54 -14.69
N LEU A 225 -18.74 24.97 -13.60
CA LEU A 225 -18.39 23.56 -13.54
C LEU A 225 -19.63 22.75 -13.16
N HIS A 226 -19.98 21.76 -13.98
CA HIS A 226 -21.05 20.81 -13.73
C HIS A 226 -20.48 19.45 -13.37
N VAL A 227 -20.90 18.92 -12.21
CA VAL A 227 -20.47 17.63 -11.67
C VAL A 227 -21.68 16.88 -11.16
N ALA A 228 -22.00 15.73 -11.77
CA ALA A 228 -23.15 14.88 -11.41
C ALA A 228 -24.47 15.67 -11.19
N GLY A 229 -24.76 16.61 -12.09
CA GLY A 229 -25.98 17.43 -12.05
C GLY A 229 -25.93 18.65 -11.12
N ARG A 230 -24.83 18.86 -10.38
CA ARG A 230 -24.61 20.09 -9.58
C ARG A 230 -23.76 21.09 -10.35
N ALA A 231 -24.10 22.36 -10.25
CA ALA A 231 -23.40 23.47 -10.90
C ALA A 231 -22.60 24.30 -9.87
N PHE A 232 -21.37 24.65 -10.22
CA PHE A 232 -20.43 25.40 -9.40
C PHE A 232 -19.87 26.59 -10.22
N PRO A 233 -20.32 27.83 -9.97
CA PRO A 233 -19.84 28.99 -10.71
C PRO A 233 -18.36 29.23 -10.39
N LEU A 234 -17.53 29.46 -11.41
CA LEU A 234 -16.09 29.68 -11.25
C LEU A 234 -15.69 31.16 -11.16
N LYS A 235 -16.67 32.06 -11.30
CA LYS A 235 -16.44 33.52 -11.44
C LYS A 235 -15.80 34.14 -10.20
N ASP A 236 -16.22 33.69 -9.03
CA ASP A 236 -15.82 34.26 -7.73
C ASP A 236 -14.77 33.40 -7.01
N SER A 237 -14.20 32.40 -7.69
CA SER A 237 -13.21 31.50 -7.10
C SER A 237 -11.78 32.00 -7.32
N GLU A 238 -11.04 32.17 -6.23
CA GLU A 238 -9.63 32.51 -6.23
C GLU A 238 -8.74 31.26 -6.42
N ASP A 239 -7.47 31.47 -6.72
CA ASP A 239 -6.50 30.37 -6.83
C ASP A 239 -6.37 29.62 -5.50
N GLY A 240 -6.48 28.29 -5.54
CA GLY A 240 -6.52 27.43 -4.34
C GLY A 240 -7.90 27.15 -3.77
N ASP A 241 -8.96 27.83 -4.23
CA ASP A 241 -10.32 27.58 -3.75
C ASP A 241 -10.82 26.17 -4.10
N VAL A 242 -11.49 25.54 -3.13
CA VAL A 242 -12.20 24.27 -3.34
C VAL A 242 -13.52 24.57 -4.05
N ILE A 243 -13.61 24.16 -5.31
CA ILE A 243 -14.82 24.32 -6.12
C ILE A 243 -15.86 23.28 -5.71
N CYS A 244 -15.46 22.01 -5.68
CA CYS A 244 -16.31 20.93 -5.19
C CYS A 244 -15.50 19.75 -4.64
N THR A 245 -16.11 19.00 -3.74
CA THR A 245 -15.59 17.73 -3.22
C THR A 245 -16.54 16.61 -3.58
N VAL A 246 -16.04 15.58 -4.27
CA VAL A 246 -16.86 14.43 -4.69
C VAL A 246 -16.72 13.31 -3.66
N VAL A 247 -17.84 12.83 -3.15
CA VAL A 247 -17.92 11.86 -2.04
C VAL A 247 -18.91 10.74 -2.35
N GLY A 248 -18.76 9.62 -1.67
CA GLY A 248 -19.70 8.51 -1.76
C GLY A 248 -20.91 8.66 -0.83
N PRO A 249 -21.90 7.78 -0.98
CA PRO A 249 -23.12 7.82 -0.19
C PRO A 249 -22.80 7.68 1.31
N SER A 250 -23.50 8.44 2.15
CA SER A 250 -23.34 8.44 3.62
C SER A 250 -22.01 8.98 4.14
N TYR A 251 -21.18 9.62 3.29
CA TYR A 251 -20.04 10.39 3.79
C TYR A 251 -20.52 11.53 4.71
N PRO A 252 -19.85 11.80 5.86
CA PRO A 252 -20.27 12.85 6.78
C PRO A 252 -20.05 14.24 6.15
N ILE A 253 -21.12 14.84 5.63
CA ILE A 253 -21.09 16.18 5.03
C ILE A 253 -21.43 17.22 6.10
N PRO A 254 -20.62 18.29 6.26
CA PRO A 254 -20.93 19.39 7.17
C PRO A 254 -22.24 20.11 6.80
N PRO A 255 -22.93 20.78 7.75
CA PRO A 255 -24.18 21.50 7.48
C PRO A 255 -24.09 22.55 6.36
N SER A 256 -22.90 23.12 6.13
CA SER A 256 -22.63 24.09 5.06
C SER A 256 -22.38 23.47 3.68
N GLY A 257 -22.66 22.17 3.48
CA GLY A 257 -22.20 21.28 2.40
C GLY A 257 -22.55 21.62 0.94
N ALA A 258 -22.66 22.90 0.58
CA ALA A 258 -22.90 23.40 -0.77
C ALA A 258 -21.85 22.94 -1.79
N GLN A 259 -20.62 22.63 -1.36
CA GLN A 259 -19.51 22.18 -2.22
C GLN A 259 -19.45 20.66 -2.42
N TYR A 260 -20.29 19.86 -1.74
CA TYR A 260 -20.17 18.39 -1.76
C TYR A 260 -21.06 17.76 -2.83
N VAL A 261 -20.49 16.89 -3.66
CA VAL A 261 -21.24 16.13 -4.68
C VAL A 261 -21.25 14.66 -4.26
N THR A 262 -22.45 14.13 -3.99
CA THR A 262 -22.61 12.72 -3.61
C THR A 262 -22.87 11.86 -4.84
N LEU A 263 -22.04 10.84 -5.05
CA LEU A 263 -22.24 9.85 -6.11
C LEU A 263 -23.27 8.78 -5.71
N GLY A 264 -23.82 8.08 -6.71
CA GLY A 264 -24.94 7.13 -6.56
C GLY A 264 -24.69 5.92 -5.66
N ALA A 265 -25.74 5.11 -5.50
CA ALA A 265 -25.74 3.92 -4.65
C ALA A 265 -24.70 2.87 -5.08
N GLY A 266 -24.22 2.06 -4.12
CA GLY A 266 -23.23 1.00 -4.36
C GLY A 266 -21.77 1.44 -4.22
N LEU A 267 -21.52 2.72 -3.95
CA LEU A 267 -20.20 3.26 -3.68
C LEU A 267 -19.91 3.37 -2.17
N PRO A 268 -18.63 3.33 -1.74
CA PRO A 268 -18.26 3.43 -0.33
C PRO A 268 -18.41 4.85 0.22
N ALA A 269 -18.65 4.97 1.53
CA ALA A 269 -18.84 6.25 2.24
C ALA A 269 -17.52 7.01 2.50
N ILE A 270 -16.75 7.27 1.45
CA ILE A 270 -15.44 7.94 1.50
C ILE A 270 -15.44 9.20 0.62
N LYS A 271 -14.41 10.02 0.76
CA LYS A 271 -14.13 11.11 -0.17
C LYS A 271 -13.35 10.53 -1.36
N PHE A 272 -13.74 10.90 -2.57
CA PHE A 272 -13.08 10.39 -3.78
C PHE A 272 -11.98 11.33 -4.25
N PHE A 273 -12.32 12.60 -4.47
CA PHE A 273 -11.36 13.60 -4.90
C PHE A 273 -11.91 15.01 -4.65
N THR A 274 -11.04 16.00 -4.75
CA THR A 274 -11.36 17.43 -4.64
C THR A 274 -11.04 18.11 -5.97
N VAL A 275 -11.90 19.02 -6.41
CA VAL A 275 -11.61 19.91 -7.53
C VAL A 275 -11.27 21.28 -6.96
N THR A 276 -10.05 21.74 -7.21
CA THR A 276 -9.56 23.05 -6.77
C THR A 276 -9.25 23.95 -7.95
N ARG A 277 -9.37 25.26 -7.74
CA ARG A 277 -8.88 26.26 -8.69
C ARG A 277 -7.34 26.24 -8.68
N SER A 278 -6.74 26.24 -9.86
CA SER A 278 -5.28 26.32 -10.05
C SER A 278 -4.97 27.26 -11.21
N GLY A 279 -4.58 28.49 -10.90
CA GLY A 279 -4.43 29.58 -11.86
C GLY A 279 -5.69 29.79 -12.72
N SER A 280 -5.56 29.58 -14.03
CA SER A 280 -6.68 29.69 -14.98
C SER A 280 -7.41 28.36 -15.24
N GLY A 281 -7.10 27.31 -14.49
CA GLY A 281 -7.64 25.96 -14.68
C GLY A 281 -8.18 25.35 -13.40
N LEU A 282 -8.50 24.06 -13.48
CA LEU A 282 -8.92 23.23 -12.36
C LEU A 282 -7.93 22.08 -12.17
N THR A 283 -7.67 21.73 -10.91
CA THR A 283 -6.89 20.55 -10.55
C THR A 283 -7.80 19.55 -9.86
N VAL A 284 -7.73 18.29 -10.29
CA VAL A 284 -8.42 17.17 -9.65
C VAL A 284 -7.41 16.47 -8.76
N THR A 285 -7.64 16.52 -7.44
CA THR A 285 -6.77 15.89 -6.45
C THR A 285 -7.49 14.69 -5.85
N PRO A 286 -7.09 13.44 -6.18
CA PRO A 286 -7.63 12.26 -5.55
C PRO A 286 -7.40 12.26 -4.04
N ASP A 287 -8.34 11.66 -3.30
CA ASP A 287 -8.13 11.35 -1.88
C ASP A 287 -7.17 10.15 -1.71
N LEU A 288 -6.74 9.90 -0.48
CA LEU A 288 -5.89 8.75 -0.18
C LEU A 288 -6.57 7.46 -0.66
N ASP A 289 -5.83 6.65 -1.42
CA ASP A 289 -6.28 5.37 -2.00
C ASP A 289 -7.31 5.43 -3.14
N VAL A 290 -7.43 6.59 -3.79
CA VAL A 290 -8.27 6.77 -4.97
C VAL A 290 -7.41 7.03 -6.20
N THR A 291 -7.65 6.27 -7.26
CA THR A 291 -7.07 6.52 -8.59
C THR A 291 -8.12 7.17 -9.46
N VAL A 292 -7.76 8.31 -10.07
CA VAL A 292 -8.58 8.99 -11.07
C VAL A 292 -7.88 8.88 -12.41
N GLU A 293 -8.49 8.16 -13.34
CA GLU A 293 -8.05 8.02 -14.73
C GLU A 293 -9.03 8.76 -15.63
N GLY A 294 -8.59 9.30 -16.76
CA GLY A 294 -9.50 9.97 -17.68
C GLY A 294 -8.81 10.68 -18.83
N ASP A 295 -9.62 11.30 -19.67
CA ASP A 295 -9.19 12.15 -20.78
C ASP A 295 -8.91 13.61 -20.36
N ALA A 296 -9.13 13.93 -19.09
CA ALA A 296 -8.89 15.25 -18.54
C ALA A 296 -7.38 15.58 -18.49
N PRO A 297 -6.92 16.67 -19.13
CA PRO A 297 -5.56 17.16 -18.92
C PRO A 297 -5.38 17.66 -17.49
N ALA A 298 -4.16 17.54 -16.95
CA ALA A 298 -3.80 18.10 -15.65
C ALA A 298 -2.84 19.29 -15.86
N PRO A 299 -3.25 20.55 -15.60
CA PRO A 299 -4.57 21.02 -15.12
C PRO A 299 -5.64 21.06 -16.23
N ILE A 300 -6.92 21.01 -15.84
CA ILE A 300 -8.08 21.14 -16.73
C ILE A 300 -8.25 22.61 -17.10
N PRO A 301 -8.17 23.00 -18.40
CA PRO A 301 -8.36 24.38 -18.81
C PRO A 301 -9.79 24.85 -18.50
N ALA A 302 -9.91 25.92 -17.71
CA ALA A 302 -11.20 26.54 -17.38
C ALA A 302 -11.47 27.75 -18.27
N ASP A 303 -11.21 27.61 -19.58
CA ASP A 303 -11.32 28.70 -20.55
C ASP A 303 -12.12 28.39 -21.82
N ARG A 304 -12.70 27.19 -21.89
CA ARG A 304 -13.53 26.74 -23.00
C ARG A 304 -14.61 25.79 -22.50
N ASP A 305 -15.71 25.73 -23.26
CA ASP A 305 -16.69 24.66 -23.10
C ASP A 305 -16.01 23.33 -23.41
N ALA A 306 -16.05 22.41 -22.46
CA ALA A 306 -15.45 21.10 -22.57
C ALA A 306 -16.13 20.11 -21.62
N GLU A 307 -16.13 18.85 -22.03
CA GLU A 307 -16.62 17.73 -21.24
C GLU A 307 -15.51 16.70 -21.09
N TYR A 308 -15.31 16.24 -19.86
CA TYR A 308 -14.26 15.29 -19.50
C TYR A 308 -14.87 14.11 -18.77
N THR A 309 -14.43 12.91 -19.12
CA THR A 309 -14.87 11.66 -18.47
C THR A 309 -13.77 11.15 -17.55
N LEU A 310 -14.08 11.13 -16.26
CA LEU A 310 -13.21 10.60 -15.22
C LEU A 310 -13.70 9.22 -14.78
N THR A 311 -12.81 8.23 -14.81
CA THR A 311 -12.99 6.94 -14.16
C THR A 311 -12.31 6.97 -12.80
N VAL A 312 -13.09 6.85 -11.74
CA VAL A 312 -12.63 6.79 -10.36
C VAL A 312 -12.60 5.32 -9.94
N LYS A 313 -11.44 4.85 -9.53
CA LYS A 313 -11.22 3.49 -9.03
C LYS A 313 -10.53 3.56 -7.67
N GLY A 314 -10.79 2.60 -6.82
CA GLY A 314 -10.09 2.51 -5.55
C GLY A 314 -10.51 1.27 -4.77
N ARG A 315 -10.07 1.20 -3.52
CA ARG A 315 -10.50 0.14 -2.60
C ARG A 315 -10.89 0.77 -1.27
N ALA A 316 -12.07 0.43 -0.77
CA ALA A 316 -12.57 1.02 0.47
C ALA A 316 -12.76 -0.05 1.56
N PRO A 317 -12.38 0.24 2.81
CA PRO A 317 -12.60 -0.68 3.91
C PRO A 317 -14.10 -0.85 4.12
N SER A 318 -14.60 -2.07 3.92
CA SER A 318 -16.00 -2.39 4.22
C SER A 318 -16.22 -2.64 5.71
N LYS A 319 -15.20 -3.18 6.39
CA LYS A 319 -15.12 -3.43 7.84
C LYS A 319 -13.64 -3.39 8.31
N PRO A 320 -13.35 -3.09 9.59
CA PRO A 320 -11.98 -2.91 10.10
C PRO A 320 -11.02 -4.09 9.94
N ASN A 321 -11.55 -5.30 9.71
CA ASN A 321 -10.77 -6.54 9.65
C ASN A 321 -10.97 -7.32 8.34
N LEU A 322 -11.67 -6.72 7.37
CA LEU A 322 -11.84 -7.32 6.04
C LEU A 322 -10.96 -6.57 5.04
N PRO A 323 -10.39 -7.27 4.04
CA PRO A 323 -9.72 -6.60 2.94
C PRO A 323 -10.64 -5.56 2.28
N PRO A 324 -10.08 -4.44 1.81
CA PRO A 324 -10.86 -3.38 1.19
C PRO A 324 -11.47 -3.83 -0.14
N ARG A 325 -12.76 -3.51 -0.34
CA ARG A 325 -13.48 -3.91 -1.55
C ARG A 325 -13.13 -2.97 -2.70
N PRO A 326 -12.78 -3.48 -3.89
CA PRO A 326 -12.60 -2.63 -5.05
C PRO A 326 -13.91 -1.98 -5.45
N TYR A 327 -13.83 -0.72 -5.86
CA TYR A 327 -14.94 0.00 -6.48
C TYR A 327 -14.44 0.72 -7.74
N GLN A 328 -15.34 0.92 -8.69
CA GLN A 328 -15.11 1.68 -9.90
C GLN A 328 -16.39 2.43 -10.28
N THR A 329 -16.24 3.69 -10.65
CA THR A 329 -17.35 4.50 -11.18
C THR A 329 -16.83 5.48 -12.21
N THR A 330 -17.71 5.90 -13.11
CA THR A 330 -17.42 6.91 -14.13
C THR A 330 -18.25 8.15 -13.86
N LEU A 331 -17.61 9.30 -13.99
CA LEU A 331 -18.17 10.62 -13.75
C LEU A 331 -17.82 11.54 -14.91
N THR A 332 -18.77 12.39 -15.27
CA THR A 332 -18.55 13.48 -16.22
C THR A 332 -18.32 14.81 -15.48
N LEU A 333 -17.26 15.52 -15.86
CA LEU A 333 -17.04 16.93 -15.54
C LEU A 333 -17.32 17.77 -16.78
N ALA A 334 -18.28 18.69 -16.73
CA ALA A 334 -18.56 19.58 -17.86
C ALA A 334 -18.34 21.04 -17.46
N LEU A 335 -17.56 21.77 -18.25
CA LEU A 335 -17.42 23.21 -18.16
C LEU A 335 -18.35 23.84 -19.19
N ARG A 336 -19.33 24.63 -18.76
CA ARG A 336 -20.29 25.29 -19.64
C ARG A 336 -20.29 26.80 -19.39
N PRO A 337 -20.58 27.65 -20.38
CA PRO A 337 -20.88 29.07 -20.15
C PRO A 337 -22.01 29.23 -19.14
N GLU A 338 -21.92 30.24 -18.27
CA GLU A 338 -22.99 30.59 -17.34
C GLU A 338 -24.26 30.92 -18.14
N GLU A 339 -25.29 30.08 -18.04
CA GLU A 339 -26.59 30.37 -18.64
C GLU A 339 -27.19 31.58 -17.93
N HIS A 340 -27.25 32.73 -18.61
CA HIS A 340 -28.00 33.88 -18.12
C HIS A 340 -29.50 33.52 -18.15
N PRO A 341 -30.20 33.51 -16.99
CA PRO A 341 -31.62 33.22 -16.92
C PRO A 341 -32.49 34.29 -17.59
#